data_AF-Q58WQ1-F1
#
_entry.id   AF-Q58WQ1-F1
#
_cell.length_a   1.000
_cell.length_b   1.000
_cell.length_c   1.000
_cell.angle_alpha   90.00
_cell.angle_beta   90.00
_cell.angle_gamma   90.00
#
_symmetry.space_group_name_H-M   'P 1'
#
loop_
_entity.id
_entity.type
_entity.pdbx_description
1 polymer ?
#
loop_
_entity_poly.entity_id
_entity_poly.type
_entity_poly.pdbx_seq_one_letter_code
_entity_poly.pdbx_strand_id
1 'polypeptide(L)' 'MTLGFIGGLGMQEILLIALVVLLFFGGKKIPELMKGLGKGVRSFKEGMNGIEKDLQSTPDDEQKK' A
#
# COMPACT_ATOMS: atom_id res chain seq x y z
N MET A 1 -8.58 36.43 8.54
CA MET A 1 -8.30 35.16 9.24
C MET A 1 -9.53 34.23 9.35
N THR A 2 -10.53 34.34 8.47
CA THR A 2 -11.74 33.47 8.51
C THR A 2 -12.05 32.81 7.16
N LEU A 3 -11.23 33.05 6.13
CA LEU A 3 -11.51 32.68 4.75
C LEU A 3 -10.72 31.45 4.25
N GLY A 4 -10.05 30.72 5.15
CA GLY A 4 -9.30 29.49 4.82
C GLY A 4 -10.09 28.19 5.00
N PHE A 5 -11.27 28.25 5.63
CA PHE A 5 -12.03 27.07 6.07
C PHE A 5 -13.13 26.59 5.09
N ILE A 6 -13.36 27.26 3.96
CA ILE A 6 -14.51 26.99 3.08
C ILE A 6 -14.08 26.53 1.67
N GLY A 7 -12.78 26.41 1.40
CA GLY A 7 -12.23 26.20 0.06
C GLY A 7 -11.55 24.85 -0.17
N GLY A 8 -12.20 23.74 0.21
CA GLY A 8 -11.66 22.39 0.02
C GLY A 8 -10.67 21.96 1.11
N LEU A 9 -10.46 20.64 1.23
CA LEU A 9 -9.49 20.04 2.16
C LEU A 9 -8.10 20.62 1.88
N GLY A 10 -7.79 21.72 2.54
CA GLY A 10 -6.52 22.41 2.41
C GLY A 10 -5.43 21.57 3.06
N MET A 11 -4.19 21.81 2.65
CA MET A 11 -3.00 21.21 3.28
C MET A 11 -3.03 21.36 4.81
N GLN A 12 -3.63 22.45 5.31
CA GLN A 12 -3.77 22.75 6.73
C GLN A 12 -4.70 21.78 7.48
N GLU A 13 -5.83 21.39 6.88
CA GLU A 13 -6.76 20.43 7.51
C GLU A 13 -6.18 19.02 7.49
N ILE A 14 -5.54 18.63 6.39
CA ILE A 14 -4.83 17.34 6.29
C ILE A 14 -3.71 17.26 7.34
N LEU A 15 -2.93 18.33 7.52
CA LEU A 15 -1.91 18.40 8.57
C LEU A 15 -2.51 18.27 9.97
N LEU A 16 -3.65 18.91 10.23
CA LEU A 16 -4.30 18.87 11.53
C LEU A 16 -4.86 17.48 11.83
N ILE A 17 -5.48 16.82 10.85
CA ILE A 17 -5.93 15.42 10.95
C ILE A 17 -4.73 14.49 11.17
N ALA A 18 -3.66 14.64 10.38
CA ALA A 18 -2.46 13.84 10.51
C ALA A 18 -1.83 14.00 11.91
N LEU A 19 -1.81 15.22 12.45
CA LEU A 19 -1.31 15.50 13.80
C LEU A 19 -2.15 14.81 14.87
N VAL A 20 -3.49 14.85 14.76
CA VAL A 20 -4.38 14.14 15.69
C VAL A 20 -4.13 12.64 15.62
N VAL A 21 -4.11 12.05 14.42
CA VAL A 21 -3.80 10.62 14.23
C VAL A 21 -2.42 10.27 14.81
N LEU A 22 -1.42 11.13 14.62
CA LEU A 22 -0.08 10.95 15.15
C LEU A 22 -0.05 10.97 16.69
N LEU A 23 -0.89 11.78 17.34
CA LEU A 23 -1.00 11.81 18.80
C LEU A 23 -1.68 10.54 19.34
N PHE A 24 -2.74 10.06 18.69
CA PHE A 24 -3.46 8.86 19.12
C PHE A 24 -2.68 7.56 18.86
N PHE A 25 -2.10 7.42 17.67
CA PHE A 25 -1.36 6.21 17.29
C PHE A 25 0.13 6.29 17.65
N GLY A 26 0.67 7.49 17.86
CA GLY A 26 2.10 7.72 18.07
C GLY A 26 2.91 7.68 16.77
N GLY A 27 3.94 8.52 16.67
CA GLY A 27 4.81 8.58 15.47
C GLY A 27 5.59 7.33 15.13
N LYS A 28 5.63 6.35 16.04
CA LYS A 28 6.30 5.06 15.81
C LYS A 28 5.38 4.01 15.15
N LYS A 29 4.05 4.12 15.32
CA LYS A 29 3.12 3.10 14.80
C LYS A 29 2.85 3.24 13.31
N ILE A 30 2.80 4.46 12.78
CA ILE A 30 2.61 4.67 11.33
C ILE A 30 3.74 4.02 10.50
N PRO A 31 5.05 4.24 10.80
CA PRO A 31 6.14 3.57 10.09
C PRO A 31 6.18 2.05 10.30
N GLU A 32 5.81 1.57 11.49
CA GLU A 32 5.76 0.14 11.81
C GLU A 32 4.68 -0.57 10.98
N LEU A 33 3.48 0.02 10.87
CA LEU A 33 2.39 -0.47 10.02
C LEU A 33 2.74 -0.41 8.53
N MET A 34 3.35 0.69 8.06
CA MET A 34 3.81 0.82 6.68
C MET A 34 4.86 -0.23 6.32
N LYS A 35 5.82 -0.51 7.21
CA LYS A 35 6.81 -1.57 7.02
C LYS A 35 6.16 -2.95 6.97
N GLY A 36 5.17 -3.22 7.82
CA GLY A 36 4.41 -4.47 7.81
C GLY A 36 3.62 -4.67 6.52
N LEU A 37 2.83 -3.67 6.13
CA LEU A 37 2.07 -3.66 4.88
C LEU A 37 2.99 -3.77 3.66
N GLY A 38 4.10 -3.03 3.62
CA GLY A 38 5.05 -3.06 2.51
C GLY A 38 5.69 -4.42 2.33
N LYS A 39 6.04 -5.11 3.43
CA LYS A 39 6.53 -6.50 3.37
C LYS A 39 5.44 -7.45 2.88
N GLY A 40 4.21 -7.33 3.38
CA GLY A 40 3.08 -8.14 2.95
C GLY A 40 2.77 -8.00 1.46
N VAL A 41 2.69 -6.76 0.96
CA VAL A 41 2.46 -6.48 -0.47
C VAL A 41 3.60 -7.03 -1.33
N ARG A 42 4.85 -6.91 -0.87
CA ARG A 42 6.02 -7.44 -1.59
C ARG A 42 5.97 -8.97 -1.68
N SER A 43 5.77 -9.67 -0.56
CA SER A 43 5.67 -11.13 -0.55
C SER A 43 4.47 -11.64 -1.35
N PHE A 44 3.35 -10.92 -1.32
CA PHE A 44 2.19 -11.22 -2.15
C PHE A 44 2.53 -11.14 -3.65
N LYS A 45 3.20 -10.05 -4.07
CA LYS A 45 3.62 -9.87 -5.47
C LYS A 45 4.64 -10.92 -5.92
N GLU A 46 5.62 -11.24 -5.07
CA GLU A 46 6.62 -12.28 -5.34
C GLU A 46 5.98 -13.66 -5.51
N GLY A 47 5.02 -14.03 -4.65
CA GLY A 47 4.26 -15.27 -4.76
C GLY A 47 3.41 -15.34 -6.04
N MET A 48 2.73 -14.23 -6.38
CA MET A 48 1.91 -14.16 -7.60
C MET A 48 2.75 -14.33 -8.87
N ASN A 49 3.92 -13.68 -8.94
CA ASN A 49 4.84 -13.81 -10.07
C ASN A 49 5.45 -15.21 -10.19
N GLY A 50 5.71 -15.89 -9.06
CA GLY A 50 6.16 -17.28 -9.05
C GLY A 50 5.13 -18.22 -9.68
N ILE A 51 3.86 -18.08 -9.29
CA ILE A 51 2.75 -18.86 -9.83
C ILE A 51 2.55 -18.60 -11.33
N GLU A 52 2.61 -17.34 -11.77
CA GLU A 52 2.49 -17.00 -13.19
C GLU A 52 3.60 -17.62 -14.05
N LYS A 53 4.83 -17.65 -13.53
CA LYS A 53 5.97 -18.27 -14.18
C LYS A 53 5.87 -19.80 -14.24
N ASP A 54 5.33 -20.42 -13.19
CA ASP A 54 5.10 -21.87 -13.15
C ASP A 54 3.96 -22.29 -14.10
N LEU A 55 2.91 -21.46 -14.23
CA LEU A 55 1.81 -21.66 -15.18
C LEU A 55 2.27 -21.53 -16.65
N GLN A 56 3.17 -20.59 -16.96
CA GLN A 56 3.74 -20.42 -18.30
C GLN A 56 4.79 -21.48 -18.67
N SER A 57 5.25 -22.29 -17.72
CA SER A 57 6.27 -23.32 -17.93
C SER A 57 5.70 -24.71 -18.20
N THR A 58 4.36 -24.88 -18.33
CA THR A 58 3.80 -26.12 -18.88
C THR A 58 4.11 -26.13 -20.39
N PRO A 59 4.96 -27.05 -20.88
CA PRO A 59 5.25 -27.15 -22.29
C PRO A 59 3.96 -27.59 -23.00
N ASP A 60 3.60 -26.87 -24.06
CA ASP A 60 2.67 -27.30 -25.12
C ASP A 60 3.24 -28.54 -25.85
N ASP A 61 3.43 -29.66 -25.14
CA ASP A 61 3.89 -30.95 -25.66
C ASP A 61 2.72 -31.94 -25.71
N GLU A 62 1.62 -31.57 -26.38
CA GLU A 62 0.59 -32.55 -26.74
C GLU A 62 -0.17 -32.27 -28.06
N GLN A 63 0.51 -31.73 -29.08
CA GLN A 63 -0.02 -31.74 -30.46
C GLN A 63 1.02 -32.19 -31.48
N LYS A 64 1.51 -33.44 -31.33
CA LYS A 64 2.06 -34.19 -32.47
C LYS A 64 1.94 -35.70 -32.23
N LYS A 65 0.75 -36.26 -32.46
CA LYS A 65 0.59 -37.69 -32.72
C LYS A 65 -0.50 -37.93 -33.74
#